data_AF-A0A973ABV9-F1
#
_entry.id   AF-A0A973ABV9-F1
#
_cell.length_a   1.000
_cell.length_b   1.000
_cell.length_c   1.000
_cell.angle_alpha   90.00
_cell.angle_beta   90.00
_cell.angle_gamma   90.00
#
_symmetry.space_group_name_H-M   'P 1'
#
loop_
_entity.id
_entity.type
_entity.pdbx_description
1 polymer ?
#
loop_
_entity_poly.entity_id
_entity_poly.type
_entity_poly.pdbx_seq_one_letter_code
_entity_poly.pdbx_strand_id
1 'polypeptide(L)' 'NNEIVTNGGRVLAVTSYGSDYKQALKQSYQSIEKISFNNMNFRKDIGFDL' A
#
# COMPACT_ATOMS: atom_id res chain seq x y z
N ASN A 1 2.63 -13.97 -22.78
CA ASN A 1 2.27 -14.02 -21.36
C ASN A 1 2.96 -12.88 -20.61
N ASN A 2 2.34 -11.70 -20.57
CA ASN A 2 2.91 -10.48 -19.94
C ASN A 2 2.05 -9.99 -18.76
N GLU A 3 1.34 -10.90 -18.09
CA GLU A 3 0.51 -10.56 -16.95
C GLU A 3 1.36 -10.51 -15.68
N ILE A 4 1.13 -9.50 -14.84
CA ILE A 4 1.70 -9.43 -13.50
C ILE A 4 0.79 -10.24 -12.57
N VAL A 5 1.36 -11.26 -11.94
CA VAL A 5 0.63 -12.19 -11.06
C VAL A 5 1.21 -12.16 -9.64
N THR A 6 0.40 -12.56 -8.66
CA THR A 6 0.84 -12.72 -7.27
C THR A 6 1.56 -14.06 -7.08
N ASN A 7 2.52 -14.13 -6.14
CA ASN A 7 3.27 -15.37 -5.85
C ASN A 7 3.75 -15.43 -4.39
N GLY A 8 2.80 -15.51 -3.45
CA GLY A 8 3.09 -15.64 -2.03
C GLY A 8 2.12 -14.87 -1.13
N GLY A 9 2.32 -14.97 0.20
CA GLY A 9 1.43 -14.35 1.19
C GLY A 9 1.59 -12.83 1.29
N ARG A 10 2.81 -12.30 1.17
CA ARG A 10 3.07 -10.85 1.09
C ARG A 10 3.45 -10.53 -0.35
N VAL A 11 2.61 -9.74 -1.02
CA VAL A 11 2.74 -9.48 -2.47
C VAL A 11 3.58 -8.23 -2.75
N LEU A 12 3.28 -7.11 -2.08
CA LEU A 12 3.95 -5.84 -2.29
C LEU A 12 3.89 -4.96 -1.03
N ALA A 13 4.73 -3.93 -1.00
CA ALA A 13 4.67 -2.84 -0.05
C ALA A 13 4.55 -1.51 -0.80
N VAL A 14 3.66 -0.63 -0.34
CA VAL A 14 3.52 0.74 -0.85
C VAL A 14 4.20 1.68 0.13
N THR A 15 5.11 2.50 -0.36
CA THR A 15 5.83 3.52 0.43
C THR A 15 5.71 4.86 -0.29
N SER A 16 5.60 5.94 0.47
CA SER A 16 5.56 7.31 -0.07
C SER A 16 6.38 8.25 0.80
N TYR A 17 6.80 9.36 0.22
CA TYR A 17 7.49 10.44 0.91
C TYR A 17 6.58 11.64 1.09
N GLY A 18 6.73 12.37 2.17
CA GLY A 18 6.04 13.62 2.44
C GLY A 18 6.92 14.53 3.30
N SER A 19 6.58 15.81 3.39
CA SER A 19 7.30 16.73 4.29
C SER A 19 7.12 16.38 5.77
N ASP A 20 6.10 15.58 6.09
CA ASP A 20 5.84 15.00 7.39
C ASP A 20 5.24 13.59 7.22
N TYR A 21 5.15 12.85 8.32
CA TYR A 21 4.61 11.48 8.33
C TYR A 21 3.13 11.42 7.93
N LYS A 22 2.31 12.44 8.26
CA LYS A 22 0.88 12.46 7.92
C LYS A 22 0.67 12.51 6.41
N GLN A 23 1.47 13.31 5.72
CA GLN A 23 1.47 13.39 4.27
C GLN A 23 1.97 12.10 3.62
N ALA A 24 3.06 11.52 4.14
CA ALA A 24 3.59 10.24 3.65
C ALA A 24 2.56 9.10 3.80
N LEU A 25 1.86 9.03 4.95
CA LEU A 25 0.79 8.07 5.20
C LEU A 25 -0.38 8.29 4.24
N LYS A 26 -0.87 9.53 4.11
CA LYS A 26 -1.96 9.87 3.19
C LYS A 26 -1.64 9.46 1.75
N GLN A 27 -0.44 9.76 1.27
CA GLN A 27 -0.01 9.38 -0.08
C GLN A 27 0.11 7.86 -0.24
N SER A 28 0.60 7.15 0.78
CA SER A 28 0.70 5.69 0.75
C SER A 28 -0.68 5.05 0.63
N TYR A 29 -1.67 5.53 1.41
CA TYR A 29 -3.05 5.06 1.33
C TYR A 29 -3.73 5.41 -0.01
N GLN A 30 -3.52 6.61 -0.54
CA GLN A 30 -4.02 6.99 -1.88
C GLN A 30 -3.38 6.16 -3.01
N SER A 31 -2.15 5.68 -2.81
CA SER A 31 -1.43 4.89 -3.81
C SER A 31 -1.90 3.43 -3.81
N ILE A 32 -2.10 2.82 -2.64
CA ILE A 32 -2.62 1.45 -2.56
C ILE A 32 -4.07 1.34 -3.06
N GLU A 33 -4.89 2.40 -2.95
CA GLU A 33 -6.25 2.45 -3.51
C GLU A 33 -6.30 2.28 -5.04
N LYS A 34 -5.20 2.54 -5.74
CA LYS A 34 -5.10 2.37 -7.21
C LYS A 34 -4.74 0.95 -7.63
N ILE A 35 -4.43 0.09 -6.67
CA ILE A 35 -4.02 -1.30 -6.90
C ILE A 35 -5.16 -2.20 -6.43
N SER A 36 -5.52 -3.18 -7.24
CA SER A 36 -6.55 -4.15 -6.89
C SER A 36 -6.22 -5.51 -7.50
N PHE A 37 -6.36 -6.55 -6.69
CA PHE A 37 -6.27 -7.95 -7.10
C PHE A 37 -7.10 -8.82 -6.16
N ASN A 38 -7.39 -10.05 -6.58
CA ASN A 38 -8.24 -10.97 -5.83
C ASN A 38 -7.70 -11.21 -4.40
N ASN A 39 -8.59 -11.15 -3.42
CA ASN A 39 -8.28 -11.35 -1.99
C ASN A 39 -7.20 -10.40 -1.41
N MET A 40 -7.00 -9.23 -2.01
CA MET A 40 -6.08 -8.22 -1.46
C MET A 40 -6.52 -7.80 -0.04
N ASN A 41 -5.56 -7.80 0.89
CA ASN A 41 -5.75 -7.31 2.25
C ASN A 41 -4.56 -6.43 2.65
N PHE A 42 -4.82 -5.34 3.35
CA PHE A 42 -3.80 -4.44 3.90
C PHE A 42 -4.32 -3.74 5.15
N ARG A 43 -3.39 -3.31 6.01
CA ARG A 43 -3.69 -2.54 7.22
C ARG A 43 -4.08 -1.10 6.89
N LYS A 44 -5.02 -0.54 7.63
CA LYS A 44 -5.51 0.85 7.48
C LYS A 44 -5.13 1.76 8.67
N ASP A 45 -4.37 1.22 9.60
CA ASP A 45 -4.04 1.81 10.90
C ASP A 45 -2.53 2.00 11.08
N ILE A 46 -1.75 1.89 10.00
CA ILE A 46 -0.31 2.16 10.04
C ILE A 46 -0.08 3.62 10.39
N GLY A 47 0.72 3.85 11.45
CA GLY A 47 1.11 5.17 11.93
C GLY A 47 0.05 5.93 12.73
N PHE A 48 -0.95 5.23 13.30
CA PHE A 48 -1.98 5.83 14.15
C PHE A 48 -1.44 6.40 15.47
N ASP A 49 -0.30 5.88 15.94
CA ASP A 49 0.39 6.23 17.18
C ASP A 49 1.53 7.25 17.01
N LEU A 50 1.69 7.80 15.80
CA LEU A 50 2.74 8.78 15.45
C LEU A 50 2.28 10.24 15.59
#